data_AF-A0A2G1MBQ7-F1
#
_entry.id   AF-A0A2G1MBQ7-F1
#
_cell.length_a   1.000
_cell.length_b   1.000
_cell.length_c   1.000
_cell.angle_alpha   90.00
_cell.angle_beta   90.00
_cell.angle_gamma   90.00
#
_symmetry.space_group_name_H-M   'P 1'
#
loop_
_entity.id
_entity.type
_entity.pdbx_description
1 polymer ?
#
loop_
_entity_poly.entity_id
_entity_poly.type
_entity_poly.pdbx_seq_one_letter_code
_entity_poly.pdbx_strand_id
1 'polypeptide(L)' 'MNDCCSNENKAYDLIVVGAGSAGFSASITAAEAGKRVALVGHGTIGGTCVNFGCVPSKVMIRAAEALHGASAAARFPGL' A
#
# COMPACT_ATOMS: atom_id res chain seq x y z
N MET A 1 -0.43 23.31 -37.92
CA MET A 1 0.32 23.03 -36.69
C MET A 1 -0.32 21.82 -36.05
N ASN A 2 0.02 20.62 -36.51
CA ASN A 2 -0.65 19.38 -36.10
C ASN A 2 0.40 18.45 -35.49
N ASP A 3 0.44 18.37 -34.16
CA ASP A 3 0.88 17.15 -33.47
C ASP A 3 0.25 17.07 -32.06
N CYS A 4 -1.08 17.05 -32.01
CA CYS A 4 -1.84 16.80 -30.77
C CYS A 4 -2.26 15.33 -30.63
N CYS A 5 -1.91 14.48 -31.62
CA CYS A 5 -2.43 13.12 -31.75
C CYS A 5 -1.32 12.10 -32.09
N SER A 6 -0.08 12.31 -31.63
CA SER A 6 0.94 11.26 -31.69
C SER A 6 0.46 10.08 -30.84
N ASN A 7 -0.14 9.10 -31.52
CA ASN A 7 -0.55 7.83 -30.94
C ASN A 7 0.71 6.99 -30.78
N GLU A 8 1.59 7.45 -29.89
CA GLU A 8 2.82 6.76 -29.56
C GLU A 8 2.42 5.51 -28.79
N ASN A 9 2.50 4.38 -29.50
CA ASN A 9 2.16 3.07 -28.97
C ASN A 9 3.21 2.68 -27.91
N LYS A 10 3.12 3.27 -26.71
CA LYS A 10 3.99 2.98 -25.57
C LYS A 10 3.66 1.58 -25.08
N ALA A 11 4.27 0.58 -25.72
CA ALA A 11 4.05 -0.82 -25.39
C ALA A 11 4.44 -1.11 -23.95
N TYR A 12 3.50 -1.61 -23.14
CA TYR A 12 3.80 -2.12 -21.82
C TYR A 12 4.27 -3.57 -21.93
N ASP A 13 5.29 -3.93 -21.15
CA ASP A 13 5.78 -5.30 -21.05
C ASP A 13 4.96 -6.12 -20.03
N LEU A 14 4.34 -5.43 -19.06
CA LEU A 14 3.51 -6.03 -18.02
C LEU A 14 2.38 -5.09 -17.63
N ILE A 15 1.18 -5.63 -17.50
CA ILE A 15 0.03 -4.93 -16.90
C ILE A 15 -0.36 -5.66 -15.63
N VAL A 16 -0.37 -4.95 -14.51
CA VAL A 16 -0.77 -5.48 -13.21
C VAL A 16 -2.11 -4.86 -12.83
N VAL A 17 -3.13 -5.68 -12.64
CA VAL A 17 -4.47 -5.24 -12.24
C VAL A 17 -4.65 -5.47 -10.74
N GLY A 18 -4.68 -4.36 -9.99
CA GLY A 18 -4.80 -4.31 -8.55
C GLY A 18 -3.59 -3.67 -7.88
N ALA A 19 -3.75 -2.42 -7.42
CA ALA A 19 -2.72 -1.66 -6.70
C ALA A 19 -2.62 -2.03 -5.20
N GLY A 20 -2.72 -3.33 -4.89
CA GLY A 20 -2.52 -3.88 -3.54
C GLY A 20 -1.08 -4.34 -3.30
N SER A 21 -0.82 -4.90 -2.12
CA SER A 21 0.54 -5.31 -1.71
C SER A 21 1.24 -6.23 -2.72
N ALA A 22 0.54 -7.25 -3.22
CA ALA A 22 1.07 -8.17 -4.22
C ALA A 22 1.31 -7.47 -5.58
N GLY A 23 0.36 -6.64 -6.03
CA GLY A 23 0.48 -5.92 -7.29
C GLY A 23 1.61 -4.90 -7.29
N PHE A 24 1.82 -4.22 -6.16
CA PHE A 24 3.00 -3.38 -5.95
C PHE A 24 4.29 -4.17 -6.01
N SER A 25 4.38 -5.27 -5.26
CA SER A 25 5.59 -6.10 -5.26
C SER A 25 5.93 -6.58 -6.67
N ALA A 26 4.95 -7.12 -7.42
CA ALA A 26 5.17 -7.59 -8.78
C ALA A 26 5.55 -6.44 -9.74
N SER A 27 4.92 -5.28 -9.60
CA SER A 27 5.21 -4.11 -10.46
C SER A 27 6.59 -3.54 -10.20
N ILE A 28 7.01 -3.46 -8.94
CA ILE A 28 8.35 -2.99 -8.55
C ILE A 28 9.40 -3.96 -9.08
N THR A 29 9.25 -5.26 -8.84
CA THR A 29 10.20 -6.27 -9.34
C THR A 29 10.34 -6.24 -10.86
N ALA A 30 9.22 -6.09 -11.59
CA ALA A 30 9.26 -5.98 -13.04
C ALA A 30 9.92 -4.66 -13.52
N ALA A 31 9.64 -3.55 -12.84
CA ALA A 31 10.28 -2.27 -13.14
C ALA A 31 11.80 -2.30 -12.88
N GLU A 32 12.24 -2.92 -11.78
CA GLU A 32 13.66 -3.15 -11.47
C GLU A 32 14.35 -4.04 -12.50
N ALA A 33 13.62 -4.97 -13.12
CA ALA A 33 14.08 -5.76 -14.26
C ALA A 33 14.06 -4.98 -15.60
N GLY A 34 13.84 -3.66 -15.57
CA GLY A 34 13.85 -2.79 -16.75
C GLY A 34 12.59 -2.89 -17.63
N LYS A 35 11.51 -3.47 -17.13
CA LYS A 35 10.24 -3.61 -17.87
C LYS A 35 9.37 -2.37 -17.70
N ARG A 36 8.65 -1.97 -18.75
CA ARG A 36 7.62 -0.94 -18.69
C ARG A 36 6.33 -1.54 -18.15
N VAL A 37 5.97 -1.19 -16.92
CA VAL A 37 4.81 -1.75 -16.23
C VAL A 37 3.66 -0.74 -16.16
N ALA A 38 2.45 -1.16 -16.51
CA ALA A 38 1.23 -0.44 -16.17
C ALA A 38 0.59 -1.07 -14.93
N LEU A 39 0.54 -0.32 -13.82
CA LEU A 39 -0.21 -0.71 -12.63
C LEU A 39 -1.59 -0.03 -12.68
N VAL A 40 -2.64 -0.84 -12.69
CA VAL A 40 -4.02 -0.38 -12.76
C VAL A 40 -4.72 -0.67 -11.44
N GLY A 41 -5.37 0.33 -10.87
CA GLY A 41 -6.14 0.20 -9.64
C GLY A 41 -7.25 1.23 -9.58
N HIS A 42 -8.20 1.03 -8.67
CA HIS A 42 -9.24 2.01 -8.37
C HIS A 42 -9.13 2.44 -6.90
N GLY A 43 -9.51 3.68 -6.61
CA GLY A 43 -9.49 4.23 -5.25
C GLY A 43 -8.08 4.47 -4.71
N THR A 44 -7.93 4.30 -3.40
CA THR A 44 -6.67 4.58 -2.70
C THR A 44 -5.61 3.52 -2.97
N ILE A 45 -4.40 3.98 -3.27
CA ILE A 45 -3.21 3.16 -3.49
C ILE A 45 -2.90 2.30 -2.24
N GLY A 46 -2.41 1.07 -2.43
CA GLY A 46 -1.98 0.17 -1.36
C GLY A 46 -2.95 -0.99 -1.09
N GLY A 47 -4.15 -0.93 -1.67
CA GLY A 47 -5.17 -1.98 -1.58
C GLY A 47 -5.64 -2.25 -0.15
N THR A 48 -6.20 -3.44 0.07
CA THR A 48 -6.86 -3.76 1.34
C THR A 48 -5.92 -3.76 2.53
N CYS A 49 -4.75 -4.38 2.42
CA CYS A 49 -3.81 -4.53 3.54
C CYS A 49 -3.42 -3.18 4.16
N VAL A 50 -3.14 -2.19 3.31
CA VAL A 50 -2.74 -0.84 3.72
C VAL A 50 -3.92 -0.02 4.22
N ASN A 51 -5.05 -0.06 3.50
CA ASN A 51 -6.13 0.90 3.74
C ASN A 51 -7.20 0.40 4.71
N PHE A 52 -7.51 -0.90 4.71
CA PHE A 52 -8.66 -1.47 5.42
C PHE A 52 -8.36 -2.81 6.10
N GLY A 53 -7.08 -3.19 6.21
CA GLY A 53 -6.67 -4.53 6.61
C GLY A 53 -5.59 -4.51 7.69
N CYS A 54 -4.47 -5.17 7.41
CA CYS A 54 -3.43 -5.42 8.40
C CYS A 54 -2.87 -4.14 9.03
N VAL A 55 -2.63 -3.08 8.25
CA VAL A 55 -2.04 -1.84 8.78
C VAL A 55 -2.96 -1.17 9.80
N PRO A 56 -4.21 -0.76 9.45
CA PRO A 56 -5.10 -0.12 10.42
C PRO A 56 -5.47 -1.05 11.58
N SER A 57 -5.66 -2.36 11.34
CA SER A 57 -5.96 -3.29 12.42
C SER A 57 -4.83 -3.40 13.44
N LYS A 58 -3.57 -3.46 13.00
CA LYS A 58 -2.42 -3.52 13.91
C LYS A 58 -2.23 -2.21 14.67
N VAL A 59 -2.48 -1.06 14.06
CA VAL A 59 -2.47 0.23 14.76
C VAL A 59 -3.50 0.24 15.90
N MET A 60 -4.73 -0.21 15.64
CA MET A 60 -5.77 -0.29 16.67
C MET A 60 -5.42 -1.27 17.79
N ILE A 61 -4.86 -2.44 17.45
CA ILE A 61 -4.40 -3.42 18.45
C ILE A 61 -3.32 -2.80 19.35
N ARG A 62 -2.34 -2.08 18.79
CA ARG A 62 -1.30 -1.41 19.59
C ARG A 62 -1.89 -0.34 20.52
N ALA A 63 -2.86 0.43 20.05
CA ALA A 63 -3.54 1.42 20.88
C ALA A 63 -4.30 0.75 22.05
N ALA A 64 -5.00 -0.35 21.78
CA ALA A 64 -5.70 -1.12 22.80
C ALA A 64 -4.72 -1.73 23.83
N GLU A 65 -3.57 -2.25 23.39
CA GLU A 65 -2.54 -2.78 24.29
C GLU A 65 -1.97 -1.71 25.21
N ALA A 66 -1.75 -0.48 24.73
CA ALA A 66 -1.27 0.62 25.55
C ALA A 66 -2.27 0.98 26.66
N LEU A 67 -3.56 1.05 26.33
CA LEU A 67 -4.63 1.31 27.31
C LEU A 67 -4.77 0.16 28.32
N HIS A 68 -4.68 -1.08 27.84
CA HIS A 68 -4.74 -2.26 28.70
C HIS A 68 -3.57 -2.27 29.69
N GLY A 69 -2.35 -2.03 29.21
CA GLY A 69 -1.15 -1.94 30.05
C GLY A 69 -1.24 -0.83 31.09
N ALA A 70 -1.73 0.35 30.71
CA ALA A 70 -1.95 1.46 31.65
C ALA A 70 -2.99 1.12 32.73
N SER A 71 -4.05 0.39 32.37
CA SER A 71 -5.12 0.00 33.30
C SER A 71 -4.67 -1.13 34.24
N ALA A 72 -3.80 -2.02 33.78
CA ALA A 72 -3.28 -3.15 34.56
C ALA A 72 -2.07 -2.77 35.45
N ALA A 73 -1.46 -1.60 35.22
CA ALA A 73 -0.32 -1.14 36.01
C ALA A 73 -0.75 -0.79 37.43
N ALA A 74 -0.05 -1.34 38.44
CA ALA A 74 -0.20 -0.90 39.82
C ALA A 74 0.18 0.58 39.93
N ARG A 75 -0.52 1.33 40.80
CA ARG A 75 -0.17 2.70 41.14
C ARG A 75 1.30 2.74 41.55
N PHE A 76 2.10 3.60 40.91
CA PHE A 76 3.51 3.72 41.24
C PHE A 76 3.66 4.05 42.75
N PRO A 77 4.49 3.32 43.51
CA PRO A 77 4.54 3.42 44.98
C PRO A 77 4.97 4.79 45.53
N GLY A 78 5.48 5.67 44.67
CA GLY A 78 5.92 7.02 45.01
C GLY A 78 4.83 8.11 44.93
N LEU A 79 3.56 7.72 44.73
CA LEU A 79 2.38 8.59 44.79
C LEU A 79 1.33 8.02 45.75
#